data_AF-A0A9D8IQ19-F1
#
_entry.id   AF-A0A9D8IQ19-F1
#
_cell.length_a   1.000
_cell.length_b   1.000
_cell.length_c   1.000
_cell.angle_alpha   90.00
_cell.angle_beta   90.00
_cell.angle_gamma   90.00
#
_symmetry.space_group_name_H-M   'P 1'
#
loop_
_entity.id
_entity.type
_entity.pdbx_description
1 polymer ?
#
loop_
_entity_poly.entity_id
_entity_poly.type
_entity_poly.pdbx_seq_one_letter_code
_entity_poly.pdbx_strand_id
1 'polypeptide(L)'
;MTITVETLGYANWTKYLFFFNTGAPDQTATNAWNRPMNMNGNTIDRFMGSWVDQPANNAQLWTYGANWALDSTISNDQSDTGNDRVSWTFELAWLGLGVGEVLLFDVGTSGGGDFDTTVDLLSRDTQATDWWTNAATAGNYRAYTIVPTPGVLALAGLAGAISRRRRAA
;
A
#
# COMPACT_ATOMS: atom_id res chain seq x y z
N MET A 1 -8.28 -0.03 -6.73
CA MET A 1 -8.02 0.69 -5.46
C MET A 1 -6.95 1.72 -5.73
N THR A 2 -7.03 2.89 -5.11
CA THR A 2 -6.01 3.94 -5.22
C THR A 2 -5.57 4.37 -3.83
N ILE A 3 -4.26 4.46 -3.63
CA ILE A 3 -3.64 5.01 -2.43
C ILE A 3 -2.87 6.26 -2.86
N THR A 4 -3.05 7.35 -2.13
CA THR A 4 -2.26 8.58 -2.30
C THR A 4 -1.48 8.83 -1.02
N VAL A 5 -0.18 9.08 -1.16
CA VAL A 5 0.70 9.45 -0.04
C VAL A 5 1.07 10.91 -0.22
N GLU A 6 0.91 11.67 0.84
CA GLU A 6 1.38 13.06 0.97
C GLU A 6 2.56 13.08 1.94
N THR A 7 3.69 13.64 1.52
CA THR A 7 4.86 13.84 2.38
C THR A 7 4.99 15.31 2.78
N LEU A 8 5.85 15.62 3.76
CA LEU A 8 6.17 17.01 4.11
C LEU A 8 6.93 17.77 3.01
N GLY A 9 7.51 17.02 2.08
CA GLY A 9 8.23 17.53 0.93
C GLY A 9 8.56 16.38 -0.01
N TYR A 10 8.33 16.59 -1.30
CA TYR A 10 8.66 15.64 -2.34
C TYR A 10 10.15 15.70 -2.70
N ALA A 11 10.77 14.54 -2.78
CA ALA A 11 12.08 14.39 -3.38
C ALA A 11 12.04 13.35 -4.50
N ASN A 12 12.64 13.68 -5.64
CA ASN A 12 12.58 12.85 -6.85
C ASN A 12 13.41 11.56 -6.77
N TRP A 13 14.04 11.27 -5.63
CA TRP A 13 14.78 10.04 -5.37
C TRP A 13 14.11 9.14 -4.32
N THR A 14 13.03 9.62 -3.68
CA THR A 14 12.35 8.91 -2.59
C THR A 14 11.84 7.55 -3.04
N LYS A 15 11.93 6.60 -2.12
CA LYS A 15 11.31 5.28 -2.25
C LYS A 15 10.14 5.19 -1.28
N TYR A 16 9.05 4.55 -1.70
CA TYR A 16 7.85 4.34 -0.89
C TYR A 16 7.66 2.85 -0.65
N LEU A 17 7.57 2.46 0.62
CA LEU A 17 7.40 1.08 1.04
C LEU A 17 6.03 0.96 1.70
N PHE A 18 5.21 0.05 1.19
CA PHE A 18 3.88 -0.23 1.72
C PHE A 18 3.87 -1.63 2.29
N PHE A 19 3.45 -1.73 3.55
CA PHE A 19 3.41 -2.94 4.34
C PHE A 19 1.94 -3.25 4.57
N PHE A 20 1.46 -4.37 4.06
CA PHE A 20 0.05 -4.73 4.10
C PHE A 20 -0.12 -6.11 4.75
N ASN A 21 -1.06 -6.19 5.68
CA ASN A 21 -1.52 -7.42 6.27
C ASN A 21 -3.01 -7.57 5.95
N THR A 22 -3.31 -8.55 5.11
CA THR A 22 -4.66 -8.86 4.65
C THR A 22 -5.30 -9.99 5.45
N GLY A 23 -4.61 -10.49 6.48
CA GLY A 23 -5.05 -11.62 7.30
C GLY A 23 -4.84 -12.97 6.62
N ALA A 24 -4.02 -13.05 5.56
CA ALA A 24 -3.68 -14.32 4.92
C ALA A 24 -2.97 -15.26 5.92
N PRO A 25 -3.04 -16.58 5.75
CA PRO A 25 -2.41 -17.52 6.69
C PRO A 25 -0.88 -17.42 6.69
N ASP A 26 -0.27 -17.20 5.53
CA ASP A 26 1.17 -17.04 5.39
C ASP A 26 1.54 -15.56 5.53
N GLN A 27 2.32 -15.22 6.57
CA GLN A 27 2.77 -13.86 6.83
C GLN A 27 4.21 -13.87 7.34
N THR A 28 4.88 -12.73 7.25
CA THR A 28 6.27 -12.57 7.69
C THR A 28 6.52 -11.22 8.34
N ALA A 29 7.58 -11.12 9.14
CA ALA A 29 8.09 -9.87 9.71
C ALA A 29 9.21 -9.25 8.85
N THR A 30 9.33 -9.67 7.59
CA THR A 30 10.32 -9.19 6.61
C THR A 30 9.64 -8.42 5.49
N ASN A 31 10.40 -7.90 4.52
CA ASN A 31 9.86 -7.27 3.31
C ASN A 31 10.61 -7.74 2.06
N ALA A 32 9.96 -7.63 0.90
CA ALA A 32 10.49 -8.19 -0.35
C ALA A 32 11.78 -7.49 -0.85
N TRP A 33 12.04 -6.26 -0.40
CA TRP A 33 13.27 -5.52 -0.72
C TRP A 33 14.38 -5.71 0.31
N ASN A 34 14.20 -6.60 1.29
CA ASN A 34 15.17 -6.88 2.35
C ASN A 34 15.63 -5.63 3.13
N ARG A 35 14.72 -4.64 3.25
CA ARG A 35 14.99 -3.37 3.93
C ARG A 35 15.08 -3.59 5.44
N PRO A 36 16.08 -3.03 6.15
CA PRO A 36 16.18 -3.20 7.60
C PRO A 36 14.96 -2.63 8.31
N MET A 37 14.14 -3.48 8.93
CA MET A 37 12.93 -3.04 9.63
C MET A 37 12.57 -3.98 10.77
N ASN A 38 12.18 -3.40 11.90
CA ASN A 38 11.46 -4.04 12.97
C ASN A 38 9.97 -3.65 12.86
N MET A 39 9.12 -4.61 12.49
CA MET A 39 7.67 -4.39 12.38
C MET A 39 6.96 -4.33 13.74
N ASN A 40 7.69 -4.35 14.86
CA ASN A 40 7.17 -4.19 16.22
C ASN A 40 6.07 -5.22 16.56
N GLY A 41 6.32 -6.49 16.20
CA GLY A 41 5.38 -7.58 16.42
C GLY A 41 4.27 -7.70 15.37
N ASN A 42 4.18 -6.77 14.42
CA ASN A 42 3.31 -6.92 13.25
C ASN A 42 3.94 -7.87 12.23
N THR A 43 3.09 -8.39 11.35
CA THR A 43 3.44 -9.25 10.20
C THR A 43 2.71 -8.75 8.97
N ILE A 44 3.21 -9.10 7.78
CA ILE A 44 2.62 -8.76 6.49
C ILE A 44 2.58 -9.94 5.53
N ASP A 45 1.67 -9.89 4.57
CA ASP A 45 1.50 -10.86 3.47
C ASP A 45 1.56 -10.21 2.08
N ARG A 46 1.50 -8.88 2.03
CA ARG A 46 1.60 -8.07 0.82
C ARG A 46 2.59 -6.94 1.03
N PHE A 47 3.42 -6.69 0.03
CA PHE A 47 4.39 -5.62 0.04
C PHE A 47 4.36 -4.88 -1.30
N MET A 48 4.33 -3.55 -1.27
CA MET A 48 4.57 -2.74 -2.46
C MET A 48 5.81 -1.87 -2.23
N GLY A 49 6.81 -2.04 -3.10
CA GLY A 49 7.99 -1.17 -3.13
C GLY A 49 7.93 -0.28 -4.36
N SER A 50 8.12 1.02 -4.20
CA SER A 50 8.02 1.98 -5.29
C SER A 50 9.12 3.04 -5.26
N TRP A 51 9.42 3.60 -6.43
CA TRP A 51 10.39 4.67 -6.64
C TRP A 51 9.83 5.75 -7.56
N VAL A 52 10.31 6.99 -7.43
CA VAL A 52 9.82 8.14 -8.21
C VAL A 52 10.86 8.75 -9.15
N ASP A 53 12.10 8.24 -9.13
CA ASP A 53 13.20 8.61 -10.05
C ASP A 53 13.05 8.03 -11.47
N GLN A 54 11.87 7.46 -11.79
CA GLN A 54 11.56 6.90 -13.09
C GLN A 54 10.09 7.19 -13.45
N PRO A 55 9.73 7.40 -14.73
CA PRO A 55 8.38 7.79 -15.12
C PRO A 55 7.36 6.64 -15.23
N ALA A 56 7.78 5.37 -15.26
CA ALA A 56 6.89 4.22 -15.42
C ALA A 56 7.51 2.93 -14.89
N ASN A 57 6.69 1.91 -14.64
CA ASN A 57 7.10 0.60 -14.11
C ASN A 57 7.93 0.73 -12.83
N ASN A 58 7.51 1.64 -11.97
CA ASN A 58 8.26 2.15 -10.84
C ASN A 58 7.59 1.81 -9.49
N ALA A 59 6.76 0.77 -9.49
CA ALA A 59 6.19 0.15 -8.30
C ALA A 59 6.04 -1.35 -8.53
N GLN A 60 6.46 -2.15 -7.56
CA GLN A 60 6.44 -3.61 -7.61
C GLN A 60 5.49 -4.14 -6.54
N LEU A 61 4.61 -5.06 -6.94
CA LEU A 61 3.63 -5.70 -6.08
C LEU A 61 4.11 -7.10 -5.75
N TRP A 62 4.28 -7.39 -4.46
CA TRP A 62 4.81 -8.65 -3.97
C TRP A 62 3.83 -9.34 -3.02
N THR A 63 3.74 -10.66 -3.15
CA THR A 63 2.98 -11.53 -2.26
C THR A 63 3.93 -12.43 -1.50
N TYR A 64 3.68 -12.59 -0.20
CA TYR A 64 4.36 -13.59 0.62
C TYR A 64 3.56 -14.90 0.63
N GLY A 65 4.26 -16.01 0.40
CA GLY A 65 3.81 -17.36 0.72
C GLY A 65 4.90 -18.04 1.55
N ALA A 66 5.62 -19.00 0.96
CA ALA A 66 6.86 -19.49 1.57
C ALA A 66 8.04 -18.49 1.42
N ASN A 67 8.03 -17.71 0.34
CA ASN A 67 9.00 -16.67 0.02
C ASN A 67 8.26 -15.49 -0.64
N TRP A 68 8.93 -14.35 -0.77
CA TRP A 68 8.44 -13.21 -1.54
C TRP A 68 8.44 -13.54 -3.03
N ALA A 69 7.28 -13.39 -3.69
CA ALA A 69 7.11 -13.53 -5.13
C ALA A 69 6.61 -12.21 -5.72
N LEU A 70 7.24 -11.77 -6.81
CA LEU A 70 6.80 -10.60 -7.57
C LEU A 70 5.57 -10.99 -8.40
N ASP A 71 4.44 -10.33 -8.15
CA ASP A 71 3.20 -10.57 -8.89
C ASP A 71 3.14 -9.71 -10.15
N SER A 72 3.44 -8.42 -9.99
CA SER A 72 3.35 -7.46 -11.10
C SER A 72 4.16 -6.19 -10.85
N THR A 73 4.33 -5.41 -11.89
CA THR A 73 4.86 -4.04 -11.83
C THR A 73 3.80 -3.08 -12.37
N ILE A 74 3.64 -1.94 -11.70
CA ILE A 74 2.74 -0.85 -12.09
C ILE A 74 3.51 0.48 -12.17
N SER A 75 2.84 1.52 -12.64
CA SER A 75 3.34 2.89 -12.55
C SER A 75 2.61 3.66 -11.46
N ASN A 76 3.36 4.41 -10.65
CA ASN A 76 2.79 5.47 -9.83
C ASN A 76 2.44 6.70 -10.67
N ASP A 77 1.54 7.51 -10.14
CA ASP A 77 1.13 8.79 -10.69
C ASP A 77 1.85 9.91 -9.93
N GLN A 78 2.72 10.62 -10.65
CA GLN A 78 3.52 11.75 -10.16
C GLN A 78 2.96 13.09 -10.63
N SER A 79 1.72 13.15 -11.15
CA SER A 79 1.12 14.39 -11.66
C SER A 79 0.88 15.44 -10.57
N ASP A 80 0.83 15.05 -9.30
CA ASP A 80 0.54 15.92 -8.15
C ASP A 80 1.76 16.12 -7.22
N THR A 81 2.99 15.87 -7.70
CA THR A 81 4.20 16.05 -6.87
C THR A 81 4.45 17.50 -6.48
N GLY A 82 3.82 18.47 -7.17
CA GLY A 82 3.84 19.88 -6.78
C GLY A 82 3.09 20.17 -5.48
N ASN A 83 2.24 19.25 -5.01
CA ASN A 83 1.59 19.26 -3.70
C ASN A 83 2.12 18.13 -2.80
N ASP A 84 3.34 17.67 -3.06
CA ASP A 84 4.02 16.60 -2.30
C ASP A 84 3.27 15.26 -2.29
N ARG A 85 2.48 15.00 -3.34
CA ARG A 85 1.63 13.81 -3.47
C ARG A 85 2.06 12.89 -4.60
N VAL A 86 2.00 11.60 -4.30
CA VAL A 86 2.17 10.52 -5.29
C VAL A 86 1.04 9.52 -5.09
N SER A 87 0.51 8.97 -6.19
CA SER A 87 -0.61 8.01 -6.12
C SER A 87 -0.26 6.68 -6.78
N TRP A 88 -0.85 5.60 -6.27
CA TRP A 88 -0.71 4.24 -6.79
C TRP A 88 -2.08 3.64 -6.99
N THR A 89 -2.32 3.09 -8.19
CA THR A 89 -3.58 2.40 -8.50
C THR A 89 -3.29 0.95 -8.86
N PHE A 90 -3.96 0.04 -8.16
CA PHE A 90 -3.84 -1.40 -8.36
C PHE A 90 -5.18 -2.11 -8.13
N GLU A 91 -5.27 -3.37 -8.58
CA GLU A 91 -6.46 -4.18 -8.40
C GLU A 91 -6.68 -4.55 -6.94
N LEU A 92 -7.91 -4.35 -6.43
CA LEU A 92 -8.25 -4.78 -5.06
C LEU A 92 -8.06 -6.29 -4.88
N ALA A 93 -8.27 -7.07 -5.96
CA ALA A 93 -8.07 -8.52 -5.96
C ALA A 93 -6.65 -8.95 -5.59
N TRP A 94 -5.62 -8.11 -5.81
CA TRP A 94 -4.25 -8.41 -5.39
C TRP A 94 -4.12 -8.53 -3.87
N LEU A 95 -4.86 -7.70 -3.12
CA LEU A 95 -4.92 -7.82 -1.66
C LEU A 95 -5.66 -9.09 -1.20
N GLY A 96 -6.46 -9.70 -2.09
CA GLY A 96 -7.31 -10.84 -1.74
C GLY A 96 -8.45 -10.48 -0.79
N LEU A 97 -8.76 -9.18 -0.65
CA LEU A 97 -9.76 -8.68 0.28
C LEU A 97 -11.10 -8.41 -0.42
N GLY A 98 -12.18 -8.76 0.27
CA GLY A 98 -13.56 -8.41 -0.06
C GLY A 98 -14.06 -7.17 0.68
N VAL A 99 -15.22 -6.67 0.26
CA VAL A 99 -15.93 -5.60 0.98
C VAL A 99 -16.28 -6.06 2.39
N GLY A 100 -16.01 -5.20 3.37
CA GLY A 100 -16.25 -5.44 4.80
C GLY A 100 -15.05 -6.02 5.54
N GLU A 101 -14.05 -6.53 4.82
CA GLU A 101 -12.80 -7.02 5.43
C GLU A 101 -11.87 -5.87 5.79
N VAL A 102 -10.95 -6.12 6.70
CA VAL A 102 -10.03 -5.11 7.24
C VAL A 102 -8.63 -5.34 6.68
N LEU A 103 -8.08 -4.29 6.08
CA LEU A 103 -6.67 -4.18 5.77
C LEU A 103 -5.94 -3.53 6.95
N LEU A 104 -4.91 -4.18 7.48
CA LEU A 104 -3.93 -3.53 8.35
C LEU A 104 -2.74 -3.10 7.50
N PHE A 105 -2.23 -1.88 7.71
CA PHE A 105 -1.15 -1.38 6.88
C PHE A 105 -0.26 -0.34 7.55
N ASP A 106 0.96 -0.20 7.03
CA ASP A 106 1.84 0.92 7.26
C ASP A 106 2.47 1.37 5.94
N VAL A 107 2.88 2.63 5.88
CA VAL A 107 3.52 3.22 4.70
C VAL A 107 4.73 4.01 5.18
N GLY A 108 5.87 3.79 4.54
CA GLY A 108 7.10 4.50 4.86
C GLY A 108 7.83 5.06 3.65
N THR A 109 8.63 6.08 3.91
CA THR A 109 9.58 6.65 2.95
C THR A 109 10.98 6.11 3.24
N SER A 110 11.75 5.84 2.19
CA SER A 110 13.14 5.35 2.31
C SER A 110 14.03 5.92 1.22
N GLY A 111 15.35 5.74 1.39
CA GLY A 111 16.37 6.05 0.39
C GLY A 111 16.48 4.96 -0.69
N GLY A 112 17.37 5.17 -1.66
CA GLY A 112 17.53 4.27 -2.82
C GLY A 112 18.48 3.10 -2.62
N GLY A 113 19.34 3.11 -1.60
CA GLY A 113 20.35 2.08 -1.35
C GLY A 113 19.77 0.76 -0.84
N ASP A 114 20.50 -0.33 -1.07
CA ASP A 114 20.07 -1.70 -0.73
C ASP A 114 19.75 -1.90 0.75
N PHE A 115 20.41 -1.16 1.64
CA PHE A 115 20.21 -1.23 3.08
C PHE A 115 19.54 0.02 3.66
N ASP A 116 19.00 0.90 2.82
CA ASP A 116 18.33 2.10 3.30
C ASP A 116 17.00 1.71 3.94
N THR A 117 16.90 1.85 5.25
CA THR A 117 15.68 1.67 6.03
C THR A 117 14.60 2.71 5.70
N THR A 118 13.40 2.56 6.28
CA THR A 118 12.36 3.60 6.27
C THR A 118 12.65 4.69 7.29
N VAL A 119 12.73 5.95 6.87
CA VAL A 119 12.96 7.08 7.80
C VAL A 119 11.66 7.57 8.43
N ASP A 120 10.61 7.69 7.62
CA ASP A 120 9.28 8.05 8.09
C ASP A 120 8.34 6.86 7.95
N LEU A 121 7.42 6.70 8.90
CA LEU A 121 6.37 5.67 8.89
C LEU A 121 5.05 6.29 9.32
N LEU A 122 3.96 6.00 8.60
CA LEU A 122 2.61 6.49 8.89
C LEU A 122 2.09 6.05 10.27
N SER A 123 2.57 4.91 10.75
CA SER A 123 2.28 4.39 12.10
C SER A 123 2.91 5.24 13.22
N ARG A 124 3.80 6.18 12.91
CA ARG A 124 4.53 7.01 13.87
C ARG A 124 4.28 8.50 13.67
N ASP A 125 4.51 9.25 14.74
CA ASP A 125 4.54 10.72 14.79
C ASP A 125 5.98 11.28 14.87
N THR A 126 6.97 10.38 14.92
CA THR A 126 8.39 10.67 15.04
C THR A 126 9.18 9.85 14.03
N GLN A 127 10.37 10.34 13.68
CA GLN A 127 11.31 9.63 12.84
C GLN A 127 11.51 8.18 13.33
N ALA A 128 11.46 7.21 12.42
CA ALA A 128 11.51 5.79 12.76
C ALA A 128 12.94 5.29 13.05
N THR A 129 13.94 6.03 12.57
CA THR A 129 15.38 5.73 12.69
C THR A 129 16.20 7.00 12.42
N ASP A 130 17.40 7.07 12.98
CA ASP A 130 18.33 8.19 12.83
C ASP A 130 19.31 8.01 11.65
N TRP A 131 19.38 6.82 11.05
CA TRP A 131 20.32 6.51 9.97
C TRP A 131 19.83 5.42 9.04
N TRP A 132 20.32 5.45 7.79
CA TRP A 132 19.89 4.55 6.71
C TRP A 132 20.07 3.07 7.05
N THR A 133 21.18 2.67 7.65
CA THR A 133 21.45 1.24 7.93
C THR A 133 20.87 0.76 9.26
N ASN A 134 20.29 1.66 10.06
CA ASN A 134 19.67 1.30 11.33
C ASN A 134 18.24 0.83 11.07
N ALA A 135 17.87 -0.33 11.61
CA ALA A 135 16.53 -0.86 11.41
C ALA A 135 15.47 0.09 11.97
N ALA A 136 14.53 0.51 11.13
CA ALA A 136 13.41 1.34 11.56
C ALA A 136 12.45 0.51 12.39
N THR A 137 11.87 1.12 13.43
CA THR A 137 10.87 0.43 14.27
C THR A 137 9.48 1.00 14.04
N ALA A 138 8.59 0.19 13.46
CA ALA A 138 7.21 0.58 13.20
C ALA A 138 6.40 0.82 14.48
N GLY A 139 5.35 1.65 14.37
CA GLY A 139 4.31 1.80 15.38
C GLY A 139 3.19 0.77 15.20
N ASN A 140 1.98 1.15 15.64
CA ASN A 140 0.78 0.35 15.38
C ASN A 140 0.30 0.57 13.94
N TYR A 141 0.06 -0.51 13.21
CA TYR A 141 -0.47 -0.44 11.86
C TYR A 141 -1.86 0.22 11.86
N ARG A 142 -2.15 0.94 10.78
CA ARG A 142 -3.47 1.56 10.55
C ARG A 142 -4.44 0.50 10.03
N ALA A 143 -5.70 0.62 10.41
CA ALA A 143 -6.76 -0.28 9.95
C ALA A 143 -7.69 0.46 8.98
N TYR A 144 -8.04 -0.21 7.88
CA TYR A 144 -9.02 0.28 6.92
C TYR A 144 -9.99 -0.83 6.52
N THR A 145 -11.28 -0.61 6.72
CA THR A 145 -12.32 -1.52 6.24
C THR A 145 -12.59 -1.26 4.77
N ILE A 146 -12.50 -2.30 3.95
CA ILE A 146 -12.79 -2.22 2.52
C ILE A 146 -14.27 -1.88 2.34
N VAL A 147 -14.55 -0.74 1.71
CA VAL A 147 -15.91 -0.32 1.35
C VAL A 147 -16.14 -0.46 -0.15
N PRO A 148 -17.41 -0.62 -0.60
CA PRO A 148 -17.70 -0.61 -2.02
C PRO A 148 -17.26 0.71 -2.64
N THR A 149 -16.69 0.65 -3.84
CA THR A 149 -16.55 1.85 -4.66
C THR A 149 -17.93 2.49 -4.88
N PRO A 150 -18.08 3.83 -4.74
CA PRO A 150 -19.37 4.51 -4.84
C PRO A 150 -20.22 4.12 -6.08
N GLY A 151 -19.58 3.79 -7.20
CA GLY A 151 -20.25 3.35 -8.42
C GLY A 151 -20.95 1.98 -8.35
N VAL A 152 -20.47 1.04 -7.52
CA VAL A 152 -21.08 -0.29 -7.37
C VAL A 152 -22.44 -0.19 -6.67
N LEU A 153 -22.55 0.70 -5.68
CA LEU A 153 -23.82 0.96 -5.00
C LEU A 153 -24.84 1.61 -5.94
N ALA A 154 -24.41 2.56 -6.77
CA ALA A 154 -25.26 3.21 -7.76
C ALA A 154 -25.79 2.22 -8.81
N LEU A 155 -24.94 1.31 -9.31
CA LEU A 155 -25.33 0.29 -10.28
C LEU A 155 -26.28 -0.76 -9.67
N ALA A 156 -26.02 -1.22 -8.44
CA ALA A 156 -26.93 -2.13 -7.73
C ALA A 156 -28.30 -1.48 -7.51
N GLY A 157 -28.33 -0.19 -7.14
CA GLY A 157 -29.56 0.60 -7.03
C GLY A 157 -30.32 0.68 -8.36
N LEU A 158 -29.62 0.93 -9.47
CA LEU A 158 -30.20 1.01 -10.81
C LEU A 158 -30.74 -0.35 -11.29
N ALA A 159 -29.99 -1.43 -11.10
CA ALA A 159 -30.42 -2.80 -11.42
C ALA A 159 -31.66 -3.21 -10.62
N GLY A 160 -31.72 -2.84 -9.34
CA GLY A 160 -32.90 -3.00 -8.49
C GLY A 160 -34.11 -2.22 -9.02
N ALA A 161 -33.92 -0.96 -9.43
CA ALA A 161 -34.97 -0.12 -9.99
C ALA A 161 -35.51 -0.67 -11.34
N ILE A 162 -34.64 -1.12 -12.23
CA ILE A 162 -35.02 -1.73 -13.53
C ILE A 162 -35.77 -3.04 -13.31
N SER A 163 -35.33 -3.86 -12.35
CA SER A 163 -36.00 -5.13 -12.02
C SER A 163 -37.39 -4.92 -11.42
N ARG A 164 -37.57 -3.87 -10.59
CA ARG A 164 -38.88 -3.50 -10.03
C ARG A 164 -39.84 -2.97 -11.10
N ARG A 165 -39.34 -2.21 -12.08
CA ARG A 165 -40.14 -1.71 -13.21
C ARG A 165 -40.67 -2.83 -14.11
N ARG A 166 -39.92 -3.93 -14.26
CA ARG A 166 -40.34 -5.11 -15.05
C ARG A 166 -41.38 -6.00 -14.35
N ARG A 167 -41.55 -5.87 -13.03
CA ARG A 167 -42.56 -6.61 -12.25
C ARG A 167 -43.87 -5.85 -12.06
N ALA A 168 -43.91 -4.57 -12.45
CA ALA A 168 -45.06 -3.69 -12.32
C ALA A 168 -45.75 -3.38 -13.68
N ALA A 169 -45.39 -4.14 -14.72
CA ALA A 169 -45.96 -4.06 -16.07
C ALA A 169 -46.66 -5.37 -16.43
#